data_AF-A0A6N7JT52-F1
#
_entry.id   AF-A0A6N7JT52-F1
#
_cell.length_a   1.000
_cell.length_b   1.000
_cell.length_c   1.000
_cell.angle_alpha   90.00
_cell.angle_beta   90.00
_cell.angle_gamma   90.00
#
_symmetry.space_group_name_H-M   'P 1'
#
loop_
_entity.id
_entity.type
_entity.pdbx_description
1 polymer ?
#
loop_
_entity_poly.entity_id
_entity_poly.type
_entity_poly.pdbx_seq_one_letter_code
_entity_poly.pdbx_strand_id
1 'polypeptide(L)'
;MAALYVARSANICQWASDVGLGKNIFKVGVCDGDPAVLLAKGMAGETDWKLLKQVETDLDEMTVLERLGKRQKQVDPTYYPRIKGELGLYKLTDTDVQRHIVLARALEGESERAPIRLKPVDYANYLISNALR
;
A
#
# COMPACT_ATOMS: atom_id res chain seq x y z
N MET A 1 -8.66 12.08 14.76
CA MET A 1 -8.73 12.20 13.30
C MET A 1 -8.31 10.86 12.73
N ALA A 2 -9.00 10.37 11.70
CA ALA A 2 -8.67 9.07 11.13
C ALA A 2 -7.36 9.16 10.34
N ALA A 3 -6.56 8.10 10.39
CA ALA A 3 -5.28 8.01 9.73
C ALA A 3 -5.37 6.94 8.62
N LEU A 4 -5.20 7.37 7.37
CA LEU A 4 -4.92 6.48 6.25
C LEU A 4 -3.46 6.08 6.33
N TYR A 5 -3.20 4.78 6.39
CA TYR A 5 -1.86 4.26 6.52
C TYR A 5 -1.50 3.26 5.42
N VAL A 6 -0.20 3.13 5.17
CA VAL A 6 0.38 2.07 4.36
C VAL A 6 1.46 1.38 5.15
N ALA A 7 1.39 0.06 5.22
CA ALA A 7 2.34 -0.78 5.93
C ALA A 7 2.86 -1.92 5.07
N ARG A 8 3.98 -2.51 5.50
CA ARG A 8 4.62 -3.64 4.84
C ARG A 8 5.11 -4.67 5.84
N SER A 9 4.82 -5.93 5.57
CA SER A 9 5.38 -7.09 6.26
C SER A 9 6.37 -7.79 5.33
N ALA A 10 7.54 -8.17 5.85
CA ALA A 10 8.52 -8.96 5.10
C ALA A 10 8.01 -10.38 4.89
N ASN A 11 7.35 -10.96 5.91
CA ASN A 11 6.76 -12.30 5.84
C ASN A 11 5.65 -12.39 4.78
N ILE A 12 4.75 -11.41 4.71
CA ILE A 12 3.73 -11.33 3.65
C ILE A 12 4.38 -11.16 2.27
N CYS A 13 5.41 -10.31 2.14
CA CYS A 13 6.10 -10.12 0.87
C CYS A 13 6.80 -11.41 0.38
N GLN A 14 7.44 -12.14 1.30
CA GLN A 14 8.08 -13.42 0.97
C GLN A 14 7.04 -14.44 0.52
N TRP A 15 6.00 -14.63 1.33
CA TRP A 15 4.89 -15.53 0.99
C TRP A 15 4.25 -15.20 -0.36
N ALA A 16 3.98 -13.92 -0.60
CA ALA A 16 3.39 -13.47 -1.85
C ALA A 16 4.30 -13.79 -3.05
N SER A 17 5.63 -13.69 -2.87
CA SER A 17 6.59 -14.14 -3.87
C SER A 17 6.49 -15.65 -4.10
N ASP A 18 6.39 -16.45 -3.04
CA ASP A 18 6.31 -17.92 -3.11
C ASP A 18 5.05 -18.41 -3.84
N VAL A 19 3.93 -17.67 -3.72
CA VAL A 19 2.66 -17.99 -4.41
C VAL A 19 2.47 -17.26 -5.75
N GLY A 20 3.51 -16.61 -6.29
CA GLY A 20 3.50 -15.97 -7.61
C GLY A 20 2.81 -14.59 -7.68
N LEU A 21 2.43 -14.01 -6.55
CA LEU A 21 1.93 -12.63 -6.47
C LEU A 21 3.08 -11.61 -6.59
N GLY A 22 4.30 -11.98 -6.21
CA GLY A 22 5.49 -11.12 -6.23
C GLY A 22 5.76 -10.44 -4.88
N LYS A 23 6.83 -9.64 -4.81
CA LYS A 23 7.42 -9.14 -3.55
C LYS A 23 6.92 -7.76 -3.06
N ASN A 24 6.05 -7.13 -3.83
CA ASN A 24 5.58 -5.76 -3.61
C ASN A 24 4.12 -5.78 -3.15
N ILE A 25 3.90 -6.34 -1.96
CA ILE A 25 2.61 -6.35 -1.29
C ILE A 25 2.62 -5.33 -0.15
N PHE A 26 1.56 -4.52 -0.12
CA PHE A 26 1.41 -3.47 0.88
C PHE A 26 0.00 -3.55 1.46
N LYS A 27 -0.11 -3.33 2.77
CA LYS A 27 -1.37 -3.18 3.48
C LYS A 27 -1.76 -1.70 3.50
N VAL A 28 -2.99 -1.41 3.11
CA VAL A 28 -3.64 -0.12 3.24
C VAL A 28 -4.83 -0.29 4.16
N GLY A 29 -5.04 0.69 5.05
CA GLY A 29 -6.22 0.75 5.89
C GLY A 29 -6.43 2.15 6.44
N VAL A 30 -7.54 2.34 7.12
CA VAL A 30 -7.85 3.56 7.85
C VAL A 30 -8.14 3.17 9.30
N CYS A 31 -7.58 3.91 10.25
CA CYS A 31 -7.88 3.69 11.67
C CYS A 31 -8.02 5.01 12.43
N ASP A 32 -8.76 4.98 13.52
CA ASP A 32 -8.78 6.07 14.49
C ASP A 32 -7.51 6.03 15.35
N GLY A 33 -6.77 7.13 15.38
CA GLY A 33 -5.55 7.24 16.19
C GLY A 33 -4.30 6.74 15.46
N ASP A 34 -3.36 6.15 16.21
CA ASP A 34 -2.04 5.76 15.70
C ASP A 34 -2.05 4.36 15.05
N PRO A 35 -1.82 4.26 13.72
CA PRO A 35 -1.70 2.98 13.02
C PRO A 35 -0.62 2.06 13.58
N ALA A 36 0.46 2.59 14.18
CA ALA A 36 1.54 1.77 14.73
C ALA A 36 1.04 0.83 15.84
N VAL A 37 0.09 1.29 16.65
CA VAL A 37 -0.53 0.47 17.72
C VAL A 37 -1.34 -0.68 17.13
N LEU A 38 -2.05 -0.44 16.03
CA LEU A 38 -2.81 -1.46 15.33
C LEU A 38 -1.87 -2.50 14.67
N LEU A 39 -0.82 -2.04 13.99
CA LEU A 39 0.15 -2.90 13.32
C LEU A 39 0.91 -3.79 14.31
N ALA A 40 1.19 -3.29 15.51
CA ALA A 40 1.83 -4.06 16.57
C ALA A 40 0.97 -5.24 17.09
N LYS A 41 -0.36 -5.17 16.98
CA LYS A 41 -1.27 -6.30 17.30
C LYS A 41 -1.19 -7.41 16.26
N GLY A 42 -0.65 -7.12 15.08
CA GLY A 42 -0.57 -8.03 13.96
C GLY A 42 -1.82 -8.04 13.08
N MET A 43 -1.63 -8.41 11.82
CA MET A 43 -2.65 -8.50 10.76
C MET A 43 -2.30 -9.65 9.82
N ALA A 44 -3.30 -10.27 9.19
CA ALA A 44 -3.11 -11.43 8.31
C ALA A 44 -2.21 -12.54 8.90
N GLY A 45 -2.26 -12.75 10.22
CA GLY A 45 -1.44 -13.74 10.93
C GLY A 45 0.04 -13.36 11.11
N GLU A 46 0.44 -12.14 10.76
CA GLU A 46 1.81 -11.65 10.88
C GLU A 46 1.91 -10.45 11.83
N THR A 47 3.05 -10.31 12.50
CA THR A 47 3.34 -9.22 13.46
C THR A 47 4.54 -8.36 13.07
N ASP A 48 5.22 -8.66 11.96
CA ASP A 48 6.40 -7.95 11.48
C ASP A 48 6.08 -6.70 10.64
N TRP A 49 4.87 -6.17 10.81
CA TRP A 49 4.36 -5.04 10.05
C TRP A 49 5.12 -3.75 10.38
N LYS A 50 5.63 -3.11 9.34
CA LYS A 50 6.30 -1.80 9.41
C LYS A 50 5.42 -0.75 8.76
N LEU A 51 5.08 0.29 9.51
CA LEU A 51 4.44 1.48 8.98
C LEU A 51 5.40 2.18 8.01
N LEU A 52 4.96 2.42 6.78
CA LEU A 52 5.74 3.12 5.77
C LEU A 52 5.35 4.60 5.68
N LYS A 53 4.04 4.87 5.74
CA LYS A 53 3.49 6.22 5.65
C LYS A 53 2.11 6.26 6.28
N GLN A 54 1.75 7.41 6.83
CA GLN A 54 0.39 7.75 7.21
C GLN A 54 0.07 9.19 6.83
N VAL A 55 -1.21 9.48 6.61
CA VAL A 55 -1.77 10.81 6.41
C VAL A 55 -3.12 10.89 7.12
N GLU A 56 -3.49 12.08 7.55
CA GLU A 56 -4.84 12.33 8.06
C GLU A 56 -5.85 12.24 6.91
N THR A 57 -7.04 11.72 7.20
CA THR A 57 -8.13 11.62 6.24
C THR A 57 -9.48 11.72 6.93
N ASP A 58 -10.47 12.25 6.22
CA ASP A 58 -11.88 12.23 6.62
C ASP A 58 -12.66 11.08 5.93
N LEU A 59 -11.97 10.27 5.12
CA LEU A 59 -12.57 9.13 4.43
C LEU A 59 -12.61 7.90 5.34
N ASP A 60 -13.70 7.13 5.27
CA ASP A 60 -13.77 5.82 5.90
C ASP A 60 -12.93 4.76 5.14
N GLU A 61 -12.63 3.65 5.83
CA GLU A 61 -11.80 2.59 5.27
C GLU A 61 -12.40 1.99 3.99
N MET A 62 -13.71 1.72 3.94
CA MET A 62 -14.33 1.10 2.77
C MET A 62 -14.25 2.00 1.55
N THR A 63 -14.48 3.31 1.73
CA THR A 63 -14.37 4.32 0.67
C THR A 63 -12.95 4.35 0.09
N VAL A 64 -11.93 4.31 0.96
CA VAL A 64 -10.52 4.24 0.52
C VAL A 64 -10.25 2.96 -0.28
N LEU A 65 -10.69 1.81 0.22
CA LEU A 65 -10.44 0.52 -0.42
C LEU A 65 -11.19 0.40 -1.76
N GLU A 66 -12.40 0.95 -1.88
CA GLU A 66 -13.16 0.97 -3.13
C GLU A 66 -12.46 1.81 -4.20
N ARG A 67 -11.98 3.02 -3.83
CA ARG A 67 -11.22 3.89 -4.75
C ARG A 67 -9.95 3.22 -5.23
N LEU A 68 -9.21 2.59 -4.31
CA LEU A 68 -8.01 1.84 -4.66
C LEU A 68 -8.32 0.63 -5.53
N GLY A 69 -9.39 -0.12 -5.26
CA GLY A 69 -9.80 -1.28 -6.05
C GLY A 69 -10.12 -0.95 -7.52
N LYS A 70 -10.53 0.29 -7.82
CA LYS A 70 -10.75 0.76 -9.21
C LYS A 70 -9.45 0.94 -9.99
N ARG A 71 -8.31 1.15 -9.32
CA ARG A 71 -7.02 1.48 -9.94
C ARG A 71 -5.96 0.40 -9.75
N GLN A 72 -6.02 -0.34 -8.65
CA GLN A 72 -5.01 -1.28 -8.21
C GLN A 72 -5.60 -2.66 -7.99
N LYS A 73 -4.82 -3.68 -8.34
CA LYS A 73 -5.22 -5.06 -8.10
C LYS A 73 -5.07 -5.40 -6.62
N GLN A 74 -6.20 -5.51 -5.94
CA GLN A 74 -6.27 -6.04 -4.58
C GLN A 74 -5.91 -7.53 -4.59
N VAL A 75 -5.19 -7.97 -3.56
CA VAL A 75 -4.99 -9.39 -3.25
C VAL A 75 -6.24 -9.86 -2.52
N ASP A 76 -7.08 -10.62 -3.22
CA ASP A 76 -8.37 -11.06 -2.69
C ASP A 76 -8.17 -12.21 -1.67
N PRO A 77 -8.56 -12.02 -0.40
CA PRO A 77 -8.43 -13.02 0.65
C PRO A 77 -9.16 -14.33 0.40
N THR A 78 -10.17 -14.32 -0.48
CA THR A 78 -10.97 -15.51 -0.82
C THR A 78 -10.12 -16.57 -1.51
N TYR A 79 -9.13 -16.16 -2.30
CA TYR A 79 -8.24 -17.07 -3.02
C TYR A 79 -7.01 -17.50 -2.21
N TYR A 80 -6.74 -16.83 -1.08
CA TYR A 80 -5.50 -17.01 -0.32
C TYR A 80 -5.78 -17.24 1.18
N PRO A 81 -5.77 -18.52 1.63
CA PRO A 81 -6.10 -18.87 3.01
C PRO A 81 -5.25 -18.16 4.08
N ARG A 82 -3.99 -17.82 3.79
CA ARG A 82 -3.08 -17.16 4.73
C ARG A 82 -3.55 -15.77 5.16
N ILE A 83 -4.22 -15.04 4.28
CA ILE A 83 -4.67 -13.66 4.51
C ILE A 83 -6.19 -13.60 4.71
N LYS A 84 -6.84 -14.73 5.01
CA LYS A 84 -8.30 -14.85 5.06
C LYS A 84 -8.90 -13.82 6.02
N GLY A 85 -9.85 -13.03 5.52
CA GLY A 85 -10.52 -11.97 6.26
C GLY A 85 -9.79 -10.63 6.28
N GLU A 86 -8.55 -10.55 5.75
CA GLU A 86 -7.77 -9.31 5.73
C GLU A 86 -7.93 -8.57 4.40
N LEU A 87 -8.69 -7.48 4.38
CA LEU A 87 -8.82 -6.64 3.19
C LEU A 87 -7.67 -5.63 3.06
N GLY A 88 -7.60 -4.92 1.93
CA GLY A 88 -6.65 -3.82 1.76
C GLY A 88 -5.20 -4.22 1.52
N LEU A 89 -4.95 -5.48 1.14
CA LEU A 89 -3.65 -5.88 0.59
C LEU A 89 -3.61 -5.61 -0.90
N TYR A 90 -2.60 -4.87 -1.38
CA TYR A 90 -2.46 -4.52 -2.79
C TYR A 90 -1.13 -4.99 -3.34
N LYS A 91 -1.19 -5.57 -4.55
CA LYS A 91 -0.01 -5.90 -5.34
C LYS A 91 0.32 -4.70 -6.23
N LEU A 92 1.58 -4.27 -6.18
CA LEU A 92 2.09 -3.21 -7.04
C LEU A 92 3.21 -3.70 -7.96
N THR A 93 3.34 -3.06 -9.12
CA THR A 93 4.49 -3.23 -10.00
C THR A 93 5.40 -2.01 -9.95
N ASP A 94 6.70 -2.21 -10.06
CA ASP A 94 7.70 -1.13 -10.10
C ASP A 94 7.37 -0.13 -11.23
N THR A 95 6.89 -0.64 -12.37
CA THR A 95 6.52 0.15 -13.55
C THR A 95 5.41 1.15 -13.25
N ASP A 96 4.36 0.75 -12.52
CA ASP A 96 3.22 1.65 -12.24
C ASP A 96 3.62 2.78 -11.30
N VAL A 97 4.47 2.49 -10.31
CA VAL A 97 5.00 3.49 -9.38
C VAL A 97 5.96 4.44 -10.10
N GLN A 98 6.86 3.91 -10.95
CA GLN A 98 7.76 4.74 -11.76
C GLN A 98 7.00 5.70 -12.67
N ARG A 99 5.96 5.22 -13.38
CA ARG A 99 5.11 6.07 -14.22
C ARG A 99 4.47 7.20 -13.43
N HIS A 100 3.97 6.91 -12.23
CA HIS A 100 3.39 7.92 -11.35
C HIS A 100 4.42 8.99 -10.93
N ILE A 101 5.64 8.59 -10.59
CA ILE A 101 6.73 9.52 -10.22
C ILE A 101 7.13 10.40 -11.40
N VAL A 102 7.28 9.83 -12.61
CA VAL A 102 7.60 10.60 -13.82
C VAL A 102 6.53 11.65 -14.09
N LEU A 103 5.25 11.26 -14.03
CA LEU A 103 4.14 12.19 -14.22
C LEU A 103 4.12 13.31 -13.17
N ALA A 104 4.40 12.99 -11.90
CA ALA A 104 4.50 14.01 -10.84
C ALA A 104 5.63 15.02 -11.12
N ARG A 105 6.82 14.54 -11.48
CA ARG A 105 7.97 15.38 -11.83
C ARG A 105 7.71 16.29 -13.03
N ALA A 106 7.06 15.75 -14.07
CA ALA A 106 6.71 16.50 -15.26
C ALA A 106 5.76 17.67 -14.92
N LEU A 107 4.80 17.45 -14.02
CA LEU A 107 3.89 18.50 -13.53
C LEU A 107 4.60 19.55 -12.67
N GLU A 108 5.67 19.16 -11.95
CA GLU A 108 6.49 20.04 -11.11
C GLU A 108 7.59 20.79 -11.90
N GLY A 109 7.71 20.55 -13.21
CA GLY A 109 8.74 21.16 -14.06
C GLY A 109 10.15 20.60 -13.83
N GLU A 110 10.27 19.47 -13.13
CA GLU A 110 11.54 18.78 -12.94
C GLU A 110 11.95 17.98 -14.18
N SER A 111 13.26 17.75 -14.34
CA SER A 111 13.78 16.95 -15.46
C SER A 111 13.42 15.46 -15.30
N GLU A 112 12.66 14.91 -16.26
CA GLU A 112 12.23 13.50 -16.29
C GLU A 112 13.38 12.47 -16.37
N ARG A 113 14.61 12.93 -16.66
CA ARG A 113 15.76 12.06 -17.00
C ARG A 113 16.54 11.50 -15.80
N ALA A 114 16.25 11.95 -14.58
CA ALA A 114 16.95 11.45 -13.41
C ALA A 114 16.56 9.97 -13.12
N PRO A 115 17.53 9.05 -12.97
CA PRO A 115 17.24 7.63 -12.74
C PRO A 115 16.38 7.45 -11.49
N ILE A 116 15.26 6.73 -11.62
CA ILE A 116 14.33 6.48 -10.52
C ILE A 116 14.72 5.22 -9.78
N ARG A 117 15.28 5.39 -8.59
CA ARG A 117 15.52 4.30 -7.64
C ARG A 117 14.36 4.23 -6.65
N LEU A 118 13.48 3.26 -6.85
CA LEU A 118 12.31 3.06 -5.99
C LEU A 118 12.71 2.65 -4.57
N LYS A 119 12.10 3.30 -3.60
CA LYS A 119 12.14 2.98 -2.17
C LYS A 119 10.75 2.53 -1.71
N PRO A 120 10.63 1.78 -0.60
CA PRO A 120 9.32 1.35 -0.08
C PRO A 120 8.33 2.51 0.15
N VAL A 121 8.84 3.67 0.56
CA VAL A 121 8.01 4.88 0.77
C VAL A 121 7.38 5.38 -0.53
N ASP A 122 8.00 5.16 -1.69
CA ASP A 122 7.44 5.59 -2.98
C ASP A 122 6.15 4.81 -3.33
N TYR A 123 6.12 3.52 -3.01
CA TYR A 123 4.92 2.69 -3.13
C TYR A 123 3.81 3.17 -2.19
N ALA A 124 4.18 3.58 -0.97
CA ALA A 124 3.23 4.12 -0.01
C ALA A 124 2.63 5.45 -0.48
N ASN A 125 3.46 6.35 -1.01
CA ASN A 125 3.00 7.61 -1.60
C ASN A 125 2.07 7.37 -2.79
N TYR A 126 2.39 6.40 -3.65
CA TYR A 126 1.55 6.01 -4.78
C TYR A 126 0.16 5.53 -4.32
N LEU A 127 0.10 4.66 -3.31
CA LEU A 127 -1.17 4.17 -2.77
C LEU A 127 -1.99 5.28 -2.14
N ILE A 128 -1.38 6.13 -1.31
CA ILE A 128 -2.06 7.26 -0.67
C ILE A 128 -2.62 8.24 -1.72
N SER A 129 -1.82 8.59 -2.72
CA SER A 129 -2.23 9.49 -3.81
C SER A 129 -3.45 8.95 -4.58
N ASN A 130 -3.49 7.63 -4.84
CA ASN A 130 -4.61 6.99 -5.52
C ASN A 130 -5.83 6.75 -4.61
N ALA A 131 -5.63 6.60 -3.30
CA ALA A 131 -6.71 6.46 -2.33
C ALA A 131 -7.49 7.77 -2.14
N LEU A 132 -6.79 8.91 -2.12
CA LEU A 132 -7.37 10.22 -1.88
C LEU A 132 -8.07 10.82 -3.11
N ARG A 133 -7.81 10.31 -4.31
CA ARG A 133 -8.37 10.79 -5.60
C ARG A 133 -9.49 9.90 -6.12
#